data_AF-A0A3D4R885-F1
#
_entry.id   AF-A0A3D4R885-F1
#
_cell.length_a   1.000
_cell.length_b   1.000
_cell.length_c   1.000
_cell.angle_alpha   90.00
_cell.angle_beta   90.00
_cell.angle_gamma   90.00
#
_symmetry.space_group_name_H-M   'P 1'
#
loop_
_entity.id
_entity.type
_entity.pdbx_description
1 polymer ?
#
loop_
_entity_poly.entity_id
_entity_poly.type
_entity_poly.pdbx_seq_one_letter_code
_entity_poly.pdbx_strand_id
1 'polypeptide(L)'
;MSQKQTFLYIFLILVLVLMAMPFITTFNDVLTRIVMSLDAYRFIQNYIIPWEVRMVGVILYPFGFKPQIMGEYLAIGEKNPFLIEIAWNCVGWQSLLFFLLTGWIGFQGDRYTNWSKVKAWIIGFLGTFLVNLLRIAVVALIAYYFGQNVAIYFHDYGSTLAVIGWLFVFWWFSYSFILETKDN
;
A
#
# COMPACT_ATOMS: atom_id res chain seq x y z
N MET A 1 2.84 -7.42 -33.11
CA MET A 1 3.92 -6.81 -32.31
C MET A 1 4.89 -7.93 -31.94
N SER A 2 6.19 -7.81 -32.27
CA SER A 2 7.13 -8.92 -32.05
C SER A 2 7.42 -9.07 -30.55
N GLN A 3 7.44 -10.29 -30.02
CA GLN A 3 7.68 -10.57 -28.59
C GLN A 3 8.92 -9.85 -28.04
N LYS A 4 9.94 -9.62 -28.88
CA LYS A 4 11.15 -8.87 -28.53
C LYS A 4 10.87 -7.40 -28.21
N GLN A 5 9.95 -6.75 -28.94
CA GLN A 5 9.59 -5.34 -28.69
C GLN A 5 8.83 -5.20 -27.37
N THR A 6 7.87 -6.09 -27.10
CA THR A 6 7.13 -6.10 -25.83
C THR A 6 8.05 -6.29 -24.63
N PHE A 7 9.00 -7.22 -24.71
CA PHE A 7 10.02 -7.42 -23.67
C PHE A 7 10.86 -6.15 -23.45
N LEU A 8 11.30 -5.51 -24.53
CA LEU A 8 12.13 -4.30 -24.47
C LEU A 8 11.38 -3.12 -23.84
N TYR A 9 10.08 -2.96 -24.11
CA TYR A 9 9.24 -1.95 -23.46
C TYR A 9 9.01 -2.22 -21.97
N ILE A 10 8.72 -3.47 -21.59
CA ILE A 10 8.56 -3.84 -20.17
C ILE A 10 9.87 -3.60 -19.42
N PHE A 11 11.01 -3.97 -20.02
CA PHE A 11 12.33 -3.75 -19.44
C PHE A 11 12.65 -2.25 -19.30
N LEU A 12 12.34 -1.43 -20.31
CA LEU A 12 12.49 0.03 -20.23
C LEU A 12 11.65 0.65 -19.12
N ILE A 13 10.39 0.25 -19.01
CA ILE A 13 9.49 0.72 -17.94
C ILE A 13 10.04 0.33 -16.57
N LEU A 14 10.50 -0.93 -16.41
CA LEU A 14 11.11 -1.40 -15.16
C LEU A 14 12.35 -0.56 -14.80
N VAL A 15 13.24 -0.32 -15.75
CA VAL A 15 14.45 0.49 -15.54
C VAL A 15 14.08 1.92 -15.13
N LEU A 16 13.12 2.55 -15.82
CA LEU A 16 12.67 3.91 -15.49
C LEU A 16 12.06 3.99 -14.07
N VAL A 17 11.25 3.00 -13.69
CA VAL A 17 10.68 2.91 -12.34
C VAL A 17 11.77 2.76 -11.29
N LEU A 18 12.75 1.87 -11.51
CA LEU A 18 13.88 1.68 -10.60
C LEU A 18 14.75 2.93 -10.49
N MET A 19 14.95 3.68 -11.57
CA MET A 19 15.67 4.96 -11.56
C MET A 19 14.90 6.06 -10.82
N ALA A 20 13.56 6.01 -10.80
CA ALA A 20 12.71 6.98 -10.11
C ALA A 20 12.57 6.70 -8.60
N MET A 21 12.88 5.48 -8.13
CA MET A 21 12.83 5.09 -6.71
C MET A 21 13.43 6.13 -5.74
N PRO A 22 14.69 6.60 -5.90
CA PRO A 22 15.28 7.56 -4.96
C PRO A 22 14.52 8.90 -4.90
N PHE A 23 13.86 9.31 -5.98
CA PHE A 23 13.03 10.51 -5.99
C PHE A 23 11.71 10.27 -5.25
N ILE A 24 11.11 9.07 -5.41
CA ILE A 24 9.89 8.67 -4.72
C ILE A 24 10.13 8.62 -3.20
N THR A 25 11.24 8.04 -2.75
CA THR A 25 11.58 7.99 -1.32
C THR A 25 11.82 9.40 -0.76
N THR A 26 12.50 10.27 -1.51
CA THR A 26 12.70 11.67 -1.10
C THR A 26 11.38 12.43 -0.98
N PHE A 27 10.47 12.25 -1.94
CA PHE A 27 9.14 12.86 -1.90
C PHE A 27 8.32 12.34 -0.70
N ASN A 28 8.40 11.05 -0.42
CA ASN A 28 7.76 10.43 0.74
C ASN A 28 8.26 11.06 2.05
N ASP A 29 9.57 11.26 2.20
CA ASP A 29 10.16 11.87 3.39
C ASP A 29 9.69 13.32 3.60
N VAL A 30 9.58 14.09 2.51
CA VAL A 30 9.05 15.46 2.56
C VAL A 30 7.59 15.45 3.02
N LEU A 31 6.77 14.57 2.45
CA LEU A 31 5.36 14.40 2.84
C LEU A 31 5.22 14.04 4.31
N THR A 32 6.02 13.09 4.79
CA THR A 32 6.03 12.65 6.18
C THR A 32 6.36 13.81 7.11
N ARG A 33 7.37 14.63 6.79
CA ARG A 33 7.71 15.82 7.60
C ARG A 33 6.57 16.84 7.65
N ILE A 34 5.88 17.06 6.54
CA ILE A 34 4.72 17.98 6.49
C ILE A 34 3.61 17.47 7.41
N VAL A 35 3.23 16.19 7.30
CA VAL A 35 2.18 15.59 8.14
C VAL A 35 2.55 15.63 9.62
N MET A 36 3.81 15.38 9.96
CA MET A 36 4.31 15.52 11.33
C MET A 36 4.19 16.95 11.84
N SER A 37 4.49 17.95 11.00
CA SER A 37 4.42 19.36 11.37
C SER A 37 2.99 19.87 11.62
N LEU A 38 1.99 19.21 11.04
CA LEU A 38 0.57 19.57 11.17
C LEU A 38 -0.12 18.85 12.34
N ASP A 39 0.60 18.05 13.15
CA ASP A 39 0.06 17.15 14.19
C ASP A 39 -1.03 16.17 13.69
N ALA A 40 -1.25 16.08 12.37
CA ALA A 40 -2.26 15.25 11.74
C ALA A 40 -2.01 13.74 11.94
N TYR A 41 -0.76 13.37 12.24
CA TYR A 41 -0.40 11.99 12.62
C TYR A 41 -1.15 11.52 13.88
N ARG A 42 -1.49 12.43 14.82
CA ARG A 42 -2.20 12.07 16.07
C ARG A 42 -3.59 11.51 15.80
N PHE A 43 -4.28 12.04 14.80
CA PHE A 43 -5.59 11.53 14.41
C PHE A 43 -5.49 10.10 13.87
N ILE A 44 -4.53 9.88 12.97
CA ILE A 44 -4.25 8.55 12.40
C ILE A 44 -3.88 7.58 13.52
N GLN A 45 -2.99 8.00 14.43
CA GLN A 45 -2.49 7.17 15.51
C GLN A 45 -3.57 6.78 16.53
N ASN A 46 -4.40 7.72 16.95
CA ASN A 46 -5.38 7.45 18.01
C ASN A 46 -6.62 6.73 17.51
N TYR A 47 -6.99 6.94 16.24
CA TYR A 47 -8.25 6.43 15.71
C TYR A 47 -8.07 5.30 14.70
N ILE A 48 -7.14 5.42 13.75
CA ILE A 48 -7.01 4.48 12.63
C ILE A 48 -6.13 3.28 13.01
N ILE A 49 -4.96 3.52 13.63
CA ILE A 49 -4.01 2.46 13.97
C ILE A 49 -4.62 1.34 14.82
N PRO A 50 -5.42 1.60 15.89
CA PRO A 50 -5.96 0.52 16.71
C PRO A 50 -6.85 -0.46 15.93
N TRP A 51 -7.53 0.02 14.88
CA TRP A 51 -8.29 -0.84 13.98
C TRP A 51 -7.36 -1.65 13.07
N GLU A 52 -6.34 -1.02 12.49
CA GLU A 52 -5.38 -1.72 11.63
C GLU A 52 -4.63 -2.82 12.37
N VAL A 53 -4.16 -2.56 13.60
CA VAL A 53 -3.49 -3.56 14.43
C VAL A 53 -4.39 -4.78 14.65
N ARG A 54 -5.70 -4.56 14.88
CA ARG A 54 -6.68 -5.65 15.00
C ARG A 54 -6.84 -6.45 13.72
N MET A 55 -6.95 -5.77 12.58
CA MET A 55 -7.09 -6.42 11.28
C MET A 55 -5.84 -7.24 10.94
N VAL A 56 -4.65 -6.68 11.14
CA VAL A 56 -3.38 -7.40 10.97
C VAL A 56 -3.31 -8.61 11.92
N GLY A 57 -3.72 -8.45 13.18
CA GLY A 57 -3.80 -9.56 14.13
C GLY A 57 -4.67 -10.73 13.63
N VAL A 58 -5.83 -10.43 13.02
CA VAL A 58 -6.69 -11.45 12.42
C VAL A 58 -6.03 -12.11 11.22
N ILE A 59 -5.33 -11.35 10.37
CA ILE A 59 -4.60 -11.88 9.20
C ILE A 59 -3.48 -12.84 9.62
N LEU A 60 -2.91 -12.68 10.83
CA LEU A 60 -1.85 -13.53 11.35
C LEU A 60 -2.37 -14.84 11.98
N TYR A 61 -3.67 -14.95 12.26
CA TYR A 61 -4.27 -16.14 12.89
C TYR A 61 -4.09 -17.43 12.08
N PRO A 62 -4.29 -17.45 10.74
CA PRO A 62 -4.05 -18.62 9.90
C PRO A 62 -2.58 -19.08 9.89
N PHE A 63 -1.64 -18.20 10.23
CA PHE A 63 -0.22 -18.52 10.32
C PHE A 63 0.17 -19.14 11.68
N GLY A 64 -0.80 -19.44 12.54
CA GLY A 64 -0.59 -20.09 13.84
C GLY A 64 -0.26 -19.13 14.99
N PHE A 65 -0.33 -17.82 14.75
CA PHE A 65 -0.08 -16.83 15.78
C PHE A 65 -1.35 -16.50 16.57
N LYS A 66 -1.19 -16.28 17.88
CA LYS A 66 -2.21 -15.72 18.76
C LYS A 66 -1.80 -14.30 19.18
N PRO A 67 -1.89 -13.32 18.27
CA PRO A 67 -1.42 -11.98 18.56
C PRO A 67 -2.22 -11.35 19.70
N GLN A 68 -1.53 -10.69 20.62
CA GLN A 68 -2.16 -9.82 21.62
C GLN A 68 -2.01 -8.36 21.20
N ILE A 69 -3.08 -7.59 21.36
CA ILE A 69 -3.17 -6.22 20.87
C ILE A 69 -3.14 -5.28 22.07
N MET A 70 -2.15 -4.39 22.09
CA MET A 70 -1.95 -3.43 23.17
C MET A 70 -1.82 -2.03 22.56
N GLY A 71 -2.96 -1.41 22.23
CA GLY A 71 -2.98 -0.10 21.55
C GLY A 71 -2.39 -0.19 20.14
N GLU A 72 -1.24 0.43 19.94
CA GLU A 72 -0.46 0.43 18.69
C GLU A 72 0.53 -0.75 18.58
N TYR A 73 0.67 -1.55 19.65
CA TYR A 73 1.57 -2.69 19.69
C TYR A 73 0.85 -4.00 19.38
N LEU A 74 1.54 -4.82 18.59
CA LEU A 74 1.18 -6.18 18.26
C LEU A 74 2.20 -7.13 18.89
N ALA A 75 1.78 -7.88 19.91
CA ALA A 75 2.62 -8.87 20.59
C ALA A 75 2.45 -10.24 19.93
N ILE A 76 3.56 -10.82 19.47
CA ILE A 76 3.58 -12.13 18.78
C ILE A 76 4.52 -13.10 19.51
N GLY A 77 4.02 -14.30 19.84
CA GLY A 77 4.78 -15.37 20.49
C GLY A 77 4.33 -15.67 21.92
N GLU A 78 4.34 -16.95 22.31
CA GLU A 78 3.74 -17.39 23.60
C GLU A 78 4.67 -17.24 24.81
N LYS A 79 5.98 -17.52 24.68
CA LYS A 79 6.91 -17.53 25.83
C LYS A 79 7.75 -16.26 25.97
N ASN A 80 8.12 -15.64 24.85
CA ASN A 80 8.82 -14.36 24.79
C ASN A 80 8.10 -13.51 23.74
N PRO A 81 7.12 -12.68 24.13
CA PRO A 81 6.33 -11.92 23.19
C PRO A 81 7.22 -10.89 22.49
N PHE A 82 7.30 -11.00 21.17
CA PHE A 82 7.94 -10.01 20.32
C PHE A 82 6.94 -8.88 20.08
N LEU A 83 7.28 -7.68 20.55
CA LEU A 83 6.42 -6.49 20.42
C LEU A 83 6.75 -5.78 19.11
N ILE A 84 5.75 -5.64 18.25
CA ILE A 84 5.85 -4.89 17.00
C ILE A 84 4.99 -3.63 17.15
N GLU A 85 5.63 -2.48 17.09
CA GLU A 85 4.93 -1.20 17.04
C GLU A 85 4.44 -0.94 15.61
N ILE A 86 3.14 -0.73 15.43
CA ILE A 86 2.56 -0.30 14.15
C ILE A 86 2.41 1.21 14.19
N ALA A 87 3.40 1.91 13.64
CA ALA A 87 3.40 3.37 13.59
C ALA A 87 2.43 3.92 12.53
N TRP A 88 2.07 5.20 12.66
CA TRP A 88 1.13 5.89 11.75
C TRP A 88 1.59 5.90 10.28
N ASN A 89 2.89 5.80 10.05
CA ASN A 89 3.46 5.71 8.70
C ASN A 89 3.13 4.36 8.01
N CYS A 90 2.82 3.32 8.80
CA CYS A 90 2.49 1.99 8.29
C CYS A 90 1.04 1.88 7.78
N VAL A 91 0.20 2.88 8.03
CA VAL A 91 -1.23 2.94 7.64
C VAL A 91 -1.43 3.03 6.12
N GLY A 92 -0.36 3.31 5.37
CA GLY A 92 -0.45 3.40 3.91
C GLY A 92 -1.27 4.60 3.44
N TRP A 93 -1.36 5.65 4.26
CA TRP A 93 -1.98 6.92 3.89
C TRP A 93 -1.32 7.53 2.64
N GLN A 94 -0.01 7.30 2.45
CA GLN A 94 0.73 7.71 1.25
C GLN A 94 0.23 6.99 -0.01
N SER A 95 0.06 5.66 0.06
CA SER A 95 -0.50 4.89 -1.06
C SER A 95 -1.94 5.29 -1.39
N LEU A 96 -2.72 5.60 -0.36
CA LEU A 96 -4.07 6.13 -0.53
C LEU A 96 -4.04 7.49 -1.24
N LEU A 97 -3.13 8.39 -0.85
CA LEU A 97 -2.94 9.68 -1.51
C LEU A 97 -2.57 9.50 -2.99
N PHE A 98 -1.60 8.63 -3.30
CA PHE A 98 -1.24 8.35 -4.70
C PHE A 98 -2.40 7.77 -5.50
N PHE A 99 -3.18 6.86 -4.90
CA PHE A 99 -4.40 6.35 -5.53
C PHE A 99 -5.42 7.45 -5.81
N LEU A 100 -5.68 8.35 -4.85
CA LEU A 100 -6.60 9.46 -5.02
C LEU A 100 -6.13 10.43 -6.12
N LEU A 101 -4.84 10.79 -6.14
CA LEU A 101 -4.28 11.68 -7.16
C LEU A 101 -4.33 11.06 -8.55
N THR A 102 -3.88 9.80 -8.68
CA THR A 102 -3.90 9.11 -9.97
C THR A 102 -5.33 8.85 -10.43
N GLY A 103 -6.24 8.46 -9.54
CA GLY A 103 -7.65 8.24 -9.85
C GLY A 103 -8.33 9.53 -10.31
N TRP A 104 -8.06 10.65 -9.63
CA TRP A 104 -8.59 11.95 -10.03
C TRP A 104 -8.18 12.32 -11.45
N ILE A 105 -6.92 12.10 -11.83
CA ILE A 105 -6.41 12.38 -13.17
C ILE A 105 -6.93 11.35 -14.19
N GLY A 106 -6.86 10.05 -13.86
CA GLY A 106 -7.16 8.97 -14.80
C GLY A 106 -8.65 8.80 -15.09
N PHE A 107 -9.53 9.31 -14.24
CA PHE A 107 -10.98 9.33 -14.46
C PHE A 107 -11.52 10.67 -15.00
N GLN A 108 -10.65 11.66 -15.26
CA GLN A 108 -11.05 12.90 -15.92
C GLN A 108 -11.53 12.66 -17.36
N GLY A 109 -12.51 13.46 -17.78
CA GLY A 109 -13.10 13.42 -19.12
C GLY A 109 -14.34 12.55 -19.24
N ASP A 110 -15.12 12.77 -20.29
CA ASP A 110 -16.45 12.14 -20.46
C ASP A 110 -16.44 10.80 -21.20
N ARG A 111 -15.24 10.28 -21.50
CA ARG A 111 -15.06 9.03 -22.26
C ARG A 111 -15.72 7.82 -21.59
N TYR A 112 -15.75 7.78 -20.26
CA TYR A 112 -16.25 6.63 -19.48
C TYR A 112 -17.56 6.95 -18.76
N THR A 113 -18.39 5.94 -18.54
CA THR A 113 -19.65 6.09 -17.80
C THR A 113 -19.40 6.47 -16.34
N ASN A 114 -20.25 7.31 -15.76
CA ASN A 114 -20.10 7.72 -14.35
C ASN A 114 -20.18 6.51 -13.40
N TRP A 115 -20.98 5.50 -13.75
CA TRP A 115 -21.15 4.28 -12.97
C TRP A 115 -19.89 3.41 -12.98
N SER A 116 -19.22 3.25 -14.12
CA SER A 116 -17.96 2.50 -14.18
C SER A 116 -16.84 3.18 -13.40
N LYS A 117 -16.77 4.51 -13.42
CA LYS A 117 -15.82 5.29 -12.60
C LYS A 117 -16.03 5.05 -11.11
N VAL A 118 -17.28 5.04 -10.63
CA VAL A 118 -17.59 4.77 -9.21
C VAL A 118 -17.17 3.34 -8.82
N LYS A 119 -17.46 2.34 -9.66
CA LYS A 119 -16.97 0.96 -9.44
C LYS A 119 -15.45 0.92 -9.32
N ALA A 120 -14.75 1.59 -10.23
CA ALA A 120 -13.29 1.65 -10.23
C ALA A 120 -12.74 2.33 -8.96
N TRP A 121 -13.38 3.41 -8.49
CA TRP A 121 -13.02 4.06 -7.23
C TRP A 121 -13.16 3.12 -6.03
N ILE A 122 -14.28 2.41 -5.91
CA ILE A 122 -14.54 1.49 -4.79
C ILE A 122 -13.52 0.34 -4.80
N ILE A 123 -13.30 -0.28 -5.96
CA ILE A 123 -12.34 -1.38 -6.11
C ILE A 123 -10.92 -0.92 -5.80
N GLY A 124 -10.54 0.26 -6.30
CA GLY A 124 -9.22 0.83 -6.04
C GLY A 124 -9.01 1.19 -4.58
N PHE A 125 -10.01 1.77 -3.92
CA PHE A 125 -9.94 2.08 -2.49
C PHE A 125 -9.80 0.80 -1.64
N LEU A 126 -10.69 -0.18 -1.86
CA LEU A 126 -10.69 -1.44 -1.12
C LEU A 126 -9.40 -2.23 -1.36
N GLY A 127 -8.93 -2.28 -2.61
CA GLY A 127 -7.71 -2.97 -2.95
C GLY A 127 -6.47 -2.28 -2.40
N THR A 128 -6.40 -0.95 -2.41
CA THR A 128 -5.29 -0.20 -1.79
C THR A 128 -5.23 -0.46 -0.29
N PHE A 129 -6.40 -0.46 0.37
CA PHE A 129 -6.53 -0.80 1.78
C PHE A 129 -6.08 -2.24 2.08
N LEU A 130 -6.51 -3.21 1.27
CA LEU A 130 -6.15 -4.62 1.45
C LEU A 130 -4.66 -4.88 1.22
N VAL A 131 -4.08 -4.30 0.16
CA VAL A 131 -2.64 -4.39 -0.11
C VAL A 131 -1.84 -3.79 1.04
N ASN A 132 -2.31 -2.68 1.63
CA ASN A 132 -1.68 -2.09 2.80
C ASN A 132 -1.70 -3.03 4.02
N LEU A 133 -2.85 -3.62 4.33
CA LEU A 133 -2.97 -4.57 5.45
C LEU A 133 -2.07 -5.81 5.25
N LEU A 134 -2.06 -6.38 4.05
CA LEU A 134 -1.21 -7.51 3.72
C LEU A 134 0.28 -7.14 3.83
N ARG A 135 0.67 -5.94 3.39
CA ARG A 135 2.03 -5.43 3.53
C ARG A 135 2.45 -5.39 5.01
N ILE A 136 1.62 -4.81 5.88
CA ILE A 136 1.92 -4.74 7.32
C ILE A 136 2.06 -6.15 7.91
N ALA A 137 1.15 -7.06 7.57
CA ALA A 137 1.22 -8.45 8.04
C ALA A 137 2.50 -9.16 7.57
N VAL A 138 2.91 -8.99 6.31
CA VAL A 138 4.16 -9.56 5.78
C VAL A 138 5.38 -8.97 6.48
N VAL A 139 5.44 -7.66 6.69
CA VAL A 139 6.55 -7.02 7.42
C VAL A 139 6.62 -7.53 8.86
N ALA A 140 5.46 -7.69 9.53
CA ALA A 140 5.40 -8.25 10.88
C ALA A 140 5.92 -9.70 10.94
N LEU A 141 5.55 -10.54 9.97
CA LEU A 141 6.09 -11.90 9.85
C LEU A 141 7.60 -11.91 9.62
N ILE A 142 8.10 -11.04 8.73
CA ILE A 142 9.54 -10.93 8.47
C ILE A 142 10.28 -10.48 9.73
N ALA A 143 9.73 -9.51 10.47
CA ALA A 143 10.32 -9.04 11.72
C ALA A 143 10.44 -10.17 12.76
N TYR A 144 9.43 -11.03 12.84
CA TYR A 144 9.44 -12.18 13.75
C TYR A 144 10.47 -13.25 13.37
N TYR A 145 10.58 -13.60 12.08
CA TYR A 145 11.45 -14.70 11.63
C TYR A 145 12.89 -14.29 11.32
N PHE A 146 13.10 -13.09 10.77
CA PHE A 146 14.40 -12.61 10.27
C PHE A 146 14.95 -11.43 11.07
N GLY A 147 14.19 -10.94 12.05
CA GLY A 147 14.56 -9.81 12.89
C GLY A 147 14.21 -8.45 12.31
N GLN A 148 14.32 -7.43 13.17
CA GLN A 148 13.85 -6.08 12.87
C GLN A 148 14.61 -5.39 11.73
N ASN A 149 15.92 -5.59 11.62
CA ASN A 149 16.73 -4.94 10.58
C ASN A 149 16.27 -5.33 9.17
N VAL A 150 16.05 -6.63 8.94
CA VAL A 150 15.57 -7.13 7.64
C VAL A 150 14.16 -6.63 7.35
N ALA A 151 13.31 -6.58 8.38
CA ALA A 151 11.96 -6.04 8.26
C ALA A 151 11.94 -4.56 7.88
N ILE A 152 12.84 -3.74 8.42
CA ILE A 152 12.95 -2.31 8.05
C ILE A 152 13.35 -2.16 6.58
N TYR A 153 14.34 -2.92 6.10
CA TYR A 153 14.70 -2.90 4.68
C TYR A 153 13.52 -3.31 3.79
N PHE A 154 12.79 -4.36 4.14
CA PHE A 154 11.62 -4.78 3.38
C PHE A 154 10.48 -3.76 3.47
N HIS A 155 10.31 -3.13 4.63
CA HIS A 155 9.34 -2.07 4.83
C HIS A 155 9.65 -0.86 3.95
N ASP A 156 10.90 -0.38 3.90
CA ASP A 156 11.22 0.87 3.20
C ASP A 156 11.20 0.70 1.68
N TYR A 157 11.78 -0.38 1.16
CA TYR A 157 11.87 -0.62 -0.29
C TYR A 157 10.71 -1.45 -0.84
N GLY A 158 10.34 -2.53 -0.13
CA GLY A 158 9.28 -3.44 -0.54
C GLY A 158 7.91 -2.78 -0.52
N SER A 159 7.67 -1.86 0.41
CA SER A 159 6.45 -1.05 0.44
C SER A 159 6.25 -0.24 -0.84
N THR A 160 7.27 0.49 -1.29
CA THR A 160 7.18 1.31 -2.50
C THR A 160 6.92 0.43 -3.73
N LEU A 161 7.62 -0.69 -3.85
CA LEU A 161 7.40 -1.63 -4.95
C LEU A 161 6.00 -2.24 -4.93
N ALA A 162 5.47 -2.60 -3.74
CA ALA A 162 4.12 -3.14 -3.60
C ALA A 162 3.06 -2.12 -4.05
N VAL A 163 3.22 -0.84 -3.70
CA VAL A 163 2.29 0.22 -4.08
C VAL A 163 2.35 0.49 -5.58
N ILE A 164 3.54 0.58 -6.17
CA ILE A 164 3.70 0.78 -7.62
C ILE A 164 3.11 -0.41 -8.38
N GLY A 165 3.43 -1.63 -7.96
CA GLY A 165 2.89 -2.85 -8.56
C GLY A 165 1.37 -2.91 -8.46
N TRP A 166 0.82 -2.56 -7.29
CA TRP A 166 -0.63 -2.48 -7.08
C TRP A 166 -1.28 -1.46 -8.00
N LEU A 167 -0.77 -0.22 -8.08
CA LEU A 167 -1.33 0.81 -8.96
C LEU A 167 -1.29 0.37 -10.43
N PHE A 168 -0.20 -0.27 -10.87
CA PHE A 168 -0.10 -0.81 -12.22
C PHE A 168 -1.18 -1.87 -12.50
N VAL A 169 -1.34 -2.85 -11.59
CA VAL A 169 -2.36 -3.89 -11.71
C VAL A 169 -3.77 -3.29 -11.65
N PHE A 170 -4.01 -2.32 -10.77
CA PHE A 170 -5.28 -1.63 -10.63
C PHE A 170 -5.67 -0.90 -11.91
N TRP A 171 -4.76 -0.15 -12.51
CA TRP A 171 -5.04 0.59 -13.74
C TRP A 171 -5.26 -0.35 -14.92
N TRP A 172 -4.40 -1.36 -15.06
CA TRP A 172 -4.57 -2.38 -16.08
C TRP A 172 -5.93 -3.09 -15.95
N PHE A 173 -6.31 -3.50 -14.74
CA PHE A 173 -7.59 -4.13 -14.46
C PHE A 173 -8.77 -3.19 -14.72
N SER A 174 -8.65 -1.93 -14.29
CA SER A 174 -9.69 -0.92 -14.48
C SER A 174 -9.94 -0.62 -15.95
N TYR A 175 -8.90 -0.40 -16.75
CA TYR A 175 -9.05 -0.14 -18.19
C TYR A 175 -9.52 -1.37 -18.98
N SER A 176 -9.18 -2.58 -18.52
CA SER A 176 -9.50 -3.80 -19.25
C SER A 176 -10.91 -4.34 -18.94
N PHE A 177 -11.39 -4.16 -17.70
CA PHE A 177 -12.59 -4.86 -17.22
C PHE A 177 -13.64 -3.97 -16.56
N ILE A 178 -13.26 -2.83 -15.96
CA ILE A 178 -14.20 -2.00 -15.18
C ILE A 178 -14.72 -0.82 -15.99
N LEU A 179 -13.82 -0.10 -16.67
CA LEU A 179 -14.13 1.15 -17.35
C LEU A 179 -14.85 0.89 -18.66
N GLU A 180 -16.13 1.21 -18.67
CA GLU A 180 -17.01 1.10 -19.83
C GLU A 180 -17.02 2.46 -20.54
N THR A 181 -16.72 2.45 -21.84
CA THR A 181 -16.82 3.64 -22.69
C THR A 181 -18.29 4.05 -22.78
N LYS A 182 -18.60 5.34 -22.73
CA LYS A 182 -19.93 5.81 -23.12
C LYS A 182 -20.08 5.54 -24.62
N ASP A 183 -20.86 4.53 -24.98
CA ASP A 183 -21.40 4.44 -26.32
C ASP A 183 -22.35 5.64 -26.50
N ASN A 184 -22.04 6.49 -27.48
CA ASN A 184 -22.95 7.55 -27.92
C ASN A 184 -24.10 6.96 -28.73
#